data_AF-A0A9P0I375-F1
#
_entry.id   AF-A0A9P0I375-F1
#
_cell.length_a   1.000
_cell.length_b   1.000
_cell.length_c   1.000
_cell.angle_alpha   90.00
_cell.angle_beta   90.00
_cell.angle_gamma   90.00
#
_symmetry.space_group_name_H-M   'P 1'
#
loop_
_entity.id
_entity.type
_entity.pdbx_description
1 polymer ?
#
loop_
_entity_poly.entity_id
_entity_poly.type
_entity_poly.pdbx_seq_one_letter_code
_entity_poly.pdbx_strand_id
1 'polypeptide(L)'
;MSSMSATHCAIENCRTTILNKPPGVSFHPCPTTNEMRKRWLRLLKNKCSMLDWYKSQICSKHFEPKFFDSQRKLKENAVPTIFAPSLPKLAVAKSVKDPPRTRIDRLLHKLTQAELTANIKTSMSKLKEPADLDAFVSDDLKCTPDAPKEAVLWLMVKKQEHLNNRLMDLVVQTKKHVEILQNNSEEAKVAKRENEHTIESLRYVVKCLQEKHATLEEQIEILTSVESR
;
A
#
# COMPACT_ATOMS: atom_id res chain seq x y z
N MET A 1 -18.87 11.12 24.32
CA MET A 1 -17.45 11.49 24.11
C MET A 1 -16.93 10.66 22.95
N SER A 2 -16.68 11.33 21.82
CA SER A 2 -16.43 10.70 20.53
C SER A 2 -15.09 9.95 20.50
N SER A 3 -15.14 8.67 20.17
CA SER A 3 -13.95 7.84 19.97
C SER A 3 -13.21 8.32 18.73
N MET A 4 -12.10 9.04 18.91
CA MET A 4 -11.12 9.23 17.85
C MET A 4 -10.51 7.86 17.53
N SER A 5 -11.01 7.22 16.47
CA SER A 5 -10.48 5.94 15.99
C SER A 5 -9.12 6.15 15.34
N ALA A 6 -8.08 5.50 15.85
CA ALA A 6 -6.78 5.47 15.21
C ALA A 6 -6.90 4.79 13.84
N THR A 7 -6.36 5.43 12.80
CA THR A 7 -6.41 4.91 11.43
C THR A 7 -5.56 3.65 11.23
N HIS A 8 -4.62 3.38 12.14
CA HIS A 8 -3.67 2.28 12.07
C HIS A 8 -3.24 1.79 13.47
N CYS A 9 -2.73 0.56 13.52
CA CYS A 9 -2.17 -0.05 14.72
C CYS A 9 -0.84 0.63 15.09
N ALA A 10 -0.66 0.97 16.37
CA ALA A 10 0.52 1.71 16.85
C ALA A 10 1.83 0.89 16.93
N ILE A 11 1.79 -0.41 16.65
CA ILE A 11 2.99 -1.26 16.64
C ILE A 11 3.71 -1.08 15.30
N GLU A 12 4.99 -0.72 15.32
CA GLU A 12 5.81 -0.35 14.14
C GLU A 12 5.75 -1.42 13.03
N ASN A 13 5.70 -2.67 13.46
CA ASN A 13 5.68 -3.84 12.59
C ASN A 13 4.25 -4.38 12.39
N CYS A 14 3.22 -3.53 12.47
CA CYS A 14 1.84 -3.92 12.22
C CYS A 14 1.20 -2.99 11.19
N ARG A 15 0.97 -3.50 9.99
CA ARG A 15 0.31 -2.74 8.91
C ARG A 15 -1.21 -2.79 8.97
N THR A 16 -1.79 -3.25 10.08
CA THR A 16 -3.24 -3.34 10.22
C THR A 16 -3.81 -1.93 10.38
N THR A 17 -4.63 -1.51 9.42
CA THR A 17 -5.37 -0.25 9.35
C THR A 17 -6.86 -0.53 9.37
N ILE A 18 -7.67 0.50 9.59
CA ILE A 18 -9.14 0.38 9.51
C ILE A 18 -9.59 -0.19 8.15
N LEU A 19 -8.84 0.13 7.08
CA LEU A 19 -9.16 -0.25 5.70
C LEU A 19 -8.77 -1.68 5.34
N ASN A 20 -7.76 -2.27 6.00
CA ASN A 20 -7.21 -3.58 5.64
C ASN A 20 -7.33 -4.64 6.75
N LYS A 21 -8.15 -4.37 7.77
CA LYS A 21 -8.34 -5.30 8.89
C LYS A 21 -9.09 -6.57 8.43
N PRO A 22 -8.59 -7.78 8.76
CA PRO A 22 -9.34 -9.02 8.53
C PRO A 22 -10.66 -9.03 9.30
N PRO A 23 -11.68 -9.79 8.85
CA PRO A 23 -12.91 -10.02 9.61
C PRO A 23 -12.60 -10.51 11.03
N GLY A 24 -13.17 -9.87 12.04
CA GLY A 24 -12.96 -10.21 13.45
C GLY A 24 -11.79 -9.51 14.16
N VAL A 25 -11.05 -8.62 13.47
CA VAL A 25 -10.00 -7.81 14.10
C VAL A 25 -10.55 -6.45 14.56
N SER A 26 -10.35 -6.13 15.84
CA SER A 26 -10.76 -4.88 16.49
C SER A 26 -9.56 -4.06 16.96
N PHE A 27 -9.73 -2.75 17.12
CA PHE A 27 -8.72 -1.85 17.67
C PHE A 27 -9.04 -1.53 19.13
N HIS A 28 -8.03 -1.61 19.99
CA HIS A 28 -8.17 -1.40 21.43
C HIS A 28 -7.29 -0.22 21.86
N PRO A 29 -7.85 0.75 22.62
CA PRO A 29 -7.08 1.88 23.13
C PRO A 29 -6.06 1.43 24.18
N CYS A 30 -5.08 2.29 24.41
CA CYS A 30 -4.11 2.07 25.48
C CYS A 30 -4.78 2.18 26.87
N PRO A 31 -4.23 1.52 27.91
CA PRO A 31 -4.80 1.55 29.24
C PRO A 31 -4.74 2.96 29.86
N THR A 32 -5.75 3.27 30.67
CA THR A 32 -5.88 4.55 31.39
C THR A 32 -5.11 4.57 32.71
N THR A 33 -4.96 3.41 33.38
CA THR A 33 -4.30 3.31 34.68
C THR A 33 -2.77 3.33 34.56
N ASN A 34 -2.12 4.08 35.46
CA ASN A 34 -0.66 4.29 35.43
C ASN A 34 0.12 2.97 35.59
N GLU A 35 -0.41 2.02 36.37
CA GLU A 35 0.20 0.70 36.55
C GLU A 35 0.22 -0.12 35.25
N MET A 36 -0.90 -0.15 34.53
CA MET A 36 -0.98 -0.87 33.26
C MET A 36 -0.17 -0.17 32.16
N ARG A 37 -0.12 1.17 32.16
CA ARG A 37 0.79 1.92 31.28
C ARG A 37 2.25 1.52 31.49
N LYS A 38 2.71 1.41 32.74
CA LYS A 38 4.07 0.92 33.05
C LYS A 38 4.31 -0.51 32.57
N ARG A 39 3.31 -1.39 32.63
CA ARG A 39 3.41 -2.76 32.09
C ARG A 39 3.48 -2.76 30.56
N TRP A 40 2.60 -2.01 29.89
CA TRP A 40 2.60 -1.87 28.43
C TRP A 40 3.88 -1.22 27.91
N LEU A 41 4.37 -0.17 28.59
CA LEU A 41 5.59 0.53 28.20
C LEU A 41 6.81 -0.41 28.22
N ARG A 42 6.89 -1.31 29.22
CA ARG A 42 7.97 -2.32 29.27
C ARG A 42 7.95 -3.27 28.08
N LEU A 43 6.76 -3.64 27.60
CA LEU A 43 6.58 -4.57 26.47
C LEU A 43 6.72 -3.87 25.11
N LEU A 44 6.30 -2.60 25.03
CA LEU A 44 6.26 -1.81 23.80
C LEU A 44 7.55 -1.00 23.54
N LYS A 45 8.47 -0.92 24.51
CA LYS A 45 9.69 -0.08 24.46
C LYS A 45 10.50 -0.22 23.16
N ASN A 46 10.53 -1.41 22.57
CA ASN A 46 11.29 -1.72 21.35
C ASN A 46 10.38 -2.09 20.17
N LYS A 47 9.08 -1.77 20.24
CA LYS A 47 8.04 -2.15 19.27
C LYS A 47 7.18 -0.97 18.80
N CYS A 48 7.35 0.19 19.42
CA CYS A 48 6.64 1.43 19.13
C CYS A 48 7.61 2.60 19.29
N SER A 49 7.89 3.35 18.22
CA SER A 49 8.73 4.56 18.26
C SER A 49 8.00 5.73 18.89
N MET A 50 6.68 5.80 18.74
CA MET A 50 5.87 6.90 19.23
C MET A 50 4.47 6.41 19.65
N LEU A 51 4.32 6.07 20.94
CA LEU A 51 3.05 5.65 21.51
C LEU A 51 2.35 6.85 22.17
N ASP A 52 1.27 7.34 21.56
CA ASP A 52 0.38 8.33 22.18
C ASP A 52 -0.68 7.58 23.01
N TRP A 53 -0.59 7.65 24.34
CA TRP A 53 -1.52 6.94 25.24
C TRP A 53 -3.00 7.28 25.03
N TYR A 54 -3.33 8.42 24.43
CA TYR A 54 -4.70 8.88 24.23
C TYR A 54 -5.22 8.64 22.82
N LYS A 55 -4.33 8.54 21.82
CA LYS A 55 -4.71 8.40 20.41
C LYS A 55 -4.31 7.06 19.80
N SER A 56 -3.26 6.42 20.31
CA SER A 56 -2.76 5.16 19.78
C SER A 56 -3.66 3.99 20.17
N GLN A 57 -3.97 3.15 19.19
CA GLN A 57 -4.69 1.90 19.40
C GLN A 57 -3.87 0.72 18.88
N ILE A 58 -4.04 -0.44 19.53
CA ILE A 58 -3.40 -1.69 19.15
C ILE A 58 -4.47 -2.66 18.67
N CYS A 59 -4.24 -3.35 17.55
CA CYS A 59 -5.21 -4.32 17.03
C CYS A 59 -5.24 -5.63 17.85
N SER A 60 -6.37 -6.33 17.82
CA SER A 60 -6.61 -7.55 18.60
C SER A 60 -5.61 -8.67 18.34
N LYS A 61 -4.90 -8.66 17.21
CA LYS A 61 -3.83 -9.62 16.87
C LYS A 61 -2.67 -9.65 17.86
N HIS A 62 -2.48 -8.57 18.62
CA HIS A 62 -1.37 -8.45 19.55
C HIS A 62 -1.68 -8.97 20.96
N PHE A 63 -2.92 -9.38 21.19
CA PHE A 63 -3.38 -9.89 22.47
C PHE A 63 -3.72 -11.38 22.34
N GLU A 64 -3.37 -12.16 23.37
CA GLU A 64 -3.78 -13.55 23.42
C GLU A 64 -5.30 -13.68 23.58
N PRO A 65 -5.93 -14.70 22.98
CA PRO A 65 -7.38 -14.94 23.08
C PRO A 65 -7.92 -14.99 24.51
N LYS A 66 -7.10 -15.41 25.49
CA LYS A 66 -7.45 -15.49 26.92
C LYS A 66 -7.80 -14.13 27.56
N PHE A 67 -7.32 -13.04 26.95
CA PHE A 67 -7.55 -11.67 27.42
C PHE A 67 -8.81 -11.03 26.85
N PHE A 68 -9.60 -11.78 26.06
CA PHE A 68 -10.89 -11.33 25.55
C PHE A 68 -12.03 -11.95 26.37
N ASP A 69 -13.06 -11.16 26.63
CA ASP A 69 -14.31 -11.62 27.24
C ASP A 69 -15.25 -12.22 26.19
N SER A 70 -16.36 -12.82 26.63
CA SER A 70 -17.42 -13.38 25.76
C SER A 70 -17.99 -12.36 24.77
N GLN A 71 -17.89 -11.06 25.08
CA GLN A 71 -18.28 -9.95 24.20
C GLN A 71 -17.14 -9.42 23.29
N ARG A 72 -16.01 -10.14 23.17
CA ARG A 72 -14.80 -9.73 22.41
C ARG A 72 -14.21 -8.37 22.85
N LYS A 73 -14.52 -7.92 24.06
CA LYS A 73 -13.87 -6.78 24.70
C LYS A 73 -12.58 -7.24 25.36
N LEU A 74 -11.58 -6.37 25.32
CA LEU A 74 -10.28 -6.63 25.93
C LEU A 74 -10.37 -6.37 27.44
N LYS A 75 -9.95 -7.34 28.26
CA LYS A 75 -9.93 -7.21 29.72
C LYS A 75 -9.00 -6.09 30.16
N GLU A 76 -9.29 -5.47 31.30
CA GLU A 76 -8.49 -4.35 31.84
C GLU A 76 -7.05 -4.72 32.21
N ASN A 77 -6.81 -6.00 32.50
CA ASN A 77 -5.48 -6.54 32.80
C ASN A 77 -4.74 -7.08 31.56
N ALA A 78 -5.31 -6.92 30.36
CA ALA A 78 -4.70 -7.42 29.15
C ALA A 78 -3.42 -6.67 28.80
N VAL A 79 -2.44 -7.41 28.30
CA VAL A 79 -1.17 -6.88 27.82
C VAL A 79 -0.90 -7.41 26.41
N PRO A 80 -0.35 -6.58 25.51
CA PRO A 80 0.06 -7.07 24.20
C PRO A 80 1.28 -7.98 24.38
N THR A 81 1.11 -9.27 24.11
CA THR A 81 2.18 -10.28 24.20
C THR A 81 2.61 -10.81 22.84
N ILE A 82 1.78 -10.63 21.82
CA ILE A 82 2.01 -11.17 20.48
C ILE A 82 2.60 -10.07 19.61
N PHE A 83 3.92 -10.05 19.48
CA PHE A 83 4.65 -9.17 18.56
C PHE A 83 5.27 -10.02 17.45
N ALA A 84 4.43 -10.59 16.59
CA ALA A 84 4.94 -11.20 15.38
C ALA A 84 5.72 -10.12 14.60
N PRO A 85 6.98 -10.37 14.19
CA PRO A 85 7.62 -9.46 13.26
C PRO A 85 6.74 -9.42 12.01
N SER A 86 6.22 -8.24 11.63
CA SER A 86 5.83 -8.09 10.23
C SER A 86 7.06 -8.42 9.43
N LEU A 87 6.97 -9.50 8.65
CA LEU A 87 7.90 -9.76 7.58
C LEU A 87 8.08 -8.45 6.80
N PRO A 88 9.31 -7.92 6.69
CA PRO A 88 9.61 -6.93 5.68
C PRO A 88 9.16 -7.47 4.32
N LYS A 89 8.72 -6.55 3.45
CA LYS A 89 8.43 -6.84 2.04
C LYS A 89 9.50 -7.79 1.48
N LEU A 90 9.06 -8.88 0.85
CA LEU A 90 9.85 -9.70 -0.08
C LEU A 90 11.38 -9.64 0.13
N ALA A 91 11.86 -10.20 1.24
CA ALA A 91 13.19 -10.76 1.27
C ALA A 91 12.98 -12.26 1.46
N VAL A 92 13.37 -13.03 0.45
CA VAL A 92 13.41 -14.49 0.47
C VAL A 92 14.21 -14.93 1.70
N ALA A 93 13.50 -15.26 2.78
CA ALA A 93 14.10 -15.89 3.95
C ALA A 93 14.44 -17.32 3.55
N LYS A 94 15.73 -17.55 3.26
CA LYS A 94 16.34 -18.87 3.36
C LYS A 94 16.03 -19.41 4.76
N SER A 95 15.23 -20.47 4.85
CA SER A 95 14.96 -21.36 6.00
C SER A 95 13.48 -21.64 6.29
N VAL A 96 12.65 -21.78 5.27
CA VAL A 96 11.75 -22.95 5.26
C VAL A 96 12.62 -24.09 4.75
N LYS A 97 12.65 -25.25 5.42
CA LYS A 97 13.10 -26.47 4.73
C LYS A 97 12.07 -26.68 3.62
N ASP A 98 12.34 -26.12 2.44
CA ASP A 98 11.56 -26.35 1.24
C ASP A 98 11.33 -27.87 1.19
N PRO A 99 10.10 -28.37 0.96
CA PRO A 99 9.94 -29.75 0.53
C PRO A 99 10.96 -29.98 -0.60
N PRO A 100 11.69 -31.10 -0.61
CA PRO A 100 12.84 -31.28 -1.49
C PRO A 100 12.42 -30.90 -2.90
N ARG A 101 12.95 -29.76 -3.40
CA ARG A 101 12.58 -29.20 -4.70
C ARG A 101 12.63 -30.34 -5.70
N THR A 102 11.56 -30.52 -6.44
CA THR A 102 11.51 -31.61 -7.41
C THR A 102 12.63 -31.40 -8.43
N ARG A 103 13.02 -32.46 -9.13
CA ARG A 103 14.00 -32.35 -10.22
C ARG A 103 13.57 -31.27 -11.23
N ILE A 104 12.27 -31.13 -11.44
CA ILE A 104 11.65 -30.15 -12.34
C ILE A 104 11.89 -28.73 -11.82
N ASP A 105 11.63 -28.45 -10.54
CA ASP A 105 11.83 -27.12 -9.95
C ASP A 105 13.28 -26.65 -10.08
N ARG A 106 14.24 -27.57 -9.90
CA ARG A 106 15.67 -27.29 -10.08
C ARG A 106 16.03 -26.96 -11.52
N LEU A 107 15.36 -27.56 -12.50
CA LEU A 107 15.58 -27.27 -13.92
C LEU A 107 14.94 -25.94 -14.31
N LEU A 108 13.73 -25.65 -13.83
CA LEU A 108 13.03 -24.39 -14.10
C LEU A 108 13.80 -23.19 -13.55
N HIS A 109 14.42 -23.31 -12.38
CA HIS A 109 15.24 -22.23 -11.80
C HIS A 109 16.52 -21.90 -12.58
N LYS A 110 16.95 -22.79 -13.48
CA LYS A 110 18.12 -22.54 -14.34
C LYS A 110 17.75 -21.76 -15.60
N LEU A 111 16.47 -21.62 -15.91
CA LEU A 111 15.99 -20.88 -17.07
C LEU A 111 15.78 -19.42 -16.71
N THR A 112 16.18 -18.52 -17.60
CA THR A 112 15.79 -17.12 -17.52
C THR A 112 14.29 -16.96 -17.76
N GLN A 113 13.73 -15.84 -17.29
CA GLN A 113 12.32 -15.53 -17.53
C GLN A 113 11.98 -15.48 -19.03
N ALA A 114 12.91 -15.00 -19.88
CA ALA A 114 12.72 -14.92 -21.32
C ALA A 114 12.67 -16.32 -21.96
N GLU A 115 13.61 -17.21 -21.60
CA GLU A 115 13.63 -18.60 -22.07
C GLU A 115 12.39 -19.37 -21.62
N LEU A 116 11.97 -19.20 -20.37
CA LEU A 116 10.76 -19.83 -19.85
C LEU A 116 9.53 -19.38 -20.65
N THR A 117 9.40 -18.08 -20.90
CA THR A 117 8.29 -17.51 -21.67
C THR A 117 8.29 -18.00 -23.12
N ALA A 118 9.46 -18.07 -23.76
CA ALA A 118 9.60 -18.58 -25.13
C ALA A 118 9.26 -20.07 -25.22
N ASN A 119 9.69 -20.87 -24.24
CA ASN A 119 9.35 -22.30 -24.15
C ASN A 119 7.85 -22.50 -23.95
N ILE A 120 7.22 -21.77 -23.03
CA ILE A 120 5.76 -21.81 -22.82
C ILE A 120 5.05 -21.45 -24.12
N LYS A 121 5.43 -20.35 -24.79
CA LYS A 121 4.81 -19.93 -26.05
C LYS A 121 4.93 -21.01 -27.14
N THR A 122 6.11 -21.62 -27.26
CA THR A 122 6.37 -22.70 -28.22
C THR A 122 5.56 -23.95 -27.91
N SER A 123 5.40 -24.30 -26.64
CA SER A 123 4.55 -25.42 -26.22
C SER A 123 3.08 -25.11 -26.49
N MET A 124 2.61 -23.91 -26.16
CA MET A 124 1.24 -23.47 -26.41
C MET A 124 0.88 -23.51 -27.90
N SER A 125 1.80 -23.12 -28.79
CA SER A 125 1.56 -23.20 -30.24
C SER A 125 1.51 -24.62 -30.80
N LYS A 126 2.05 -25.60 -30.06
CA LYS A 126 2.04 -27.02 -30.46
C LYS A 126 0.81 -27.76 -29.95
N LEU A 127 0.06 -27.20 -28.99
CA LEU A 127 -1.16 -27.80 -28.49
C LEU A 127 -2.24 -27.75 -29.57
N LYS A 128 -2.70 -28.94 -29.99
CA LYS A 128 -3.84 -29.08 -30.92
C LYS A 128 -5.13 -29.21 -30.14
N GLU A 129 -6.19 -28.67 -30.74
CA GLU A 129 -7.54 -28.86 -30.24
C GLU A 129 -7.94 -30.35 -30.32
N PRO A 130 -8.48 -30.92 -29.24
CA PRO A 130 -9.01 -32.29 -29.24
C PRO A 130 -10.16 -32.44 -30.23
N ALA A 131 -10.25 -33.59 -30.89
CA ALA A 131 -11.39 -33.90 -31.75
C ALA A 131 -12.69 -33.96 -30.93
N ASP A 132 -13.79 -33.54 -31.54
CA ASP A 132 -15.14 -33.55 -30.97
C ASP A 132 -15.26 -32.78 -29.64
N LEU A 133 -14.40 -31.76 -29.41
CA LEU A 133 -14.40 -30.97 -28.18
C LEU A 133 -15.78 -30.40 -27.84
N ASP A 134 -16.50 -29.90 -28.83
CA ASP A 134 -17.84 -29.33 -28.68
C ASP A 134 -18.87 -30.35 -28.13
N ALA A 135 -18.69 -31.64 -28.40
CA ALA A 135 -19.55 -32.68 -27.86
C ALA A 135 -19.36 -32.86 -26.33
N PHE A 136 -18.24 -32.39 -25.80
CA PHE A 136 -17.85 -32.57 -24.41
C PHE A 136 -17.84 -31.27 -23.60
N VAL A 137 -18.18 -30.12 -24.22
CA VAL A 137 -18.19 -28.81 -23.56
C VAL A 137 -19.61 -28.25 -23.55
N SER A 138 -20.09 -27.93 -22.35
CA SER A 138 -21.38 -27.27 -22.15
C SER A 138 -21.32 -25.77 -22.44
N ASP A 139 -22.48 -25.14 -22.62
CA ASP A 139 -22.64 -23.68 -22.82
C ASP A 139 -21.98 -22.84 -21.70
N ASP A 140 -21.92 -23.39 -20.48
CA ASP A 140 -21.21 -22.80 -19.33
C ASP A 140 -19.68 -22.91 -19.41
N LEU A 141 -19.14 -23.34 -20.56
CA LEU A 141 -17.73 -23.65 -20.78
C LEU A 141 -17.20 -24.67 -19.77
N LYS A 142 -18.01 -25.66 -19.37
CA LYS A 142 -17.56 -26.76 -18.48
C LYS A 142 -17.54 -28.07 -19.25
N CYS A 143 -16.53 -28.90 -18.99
CA CYS A 143 -16.50 -30.25 -19.55
C CYS A 143 -17.57 -31.15 -18.91
N THR A 144 -18.17 -32.02 -19.72
CA THR A 144 -19.06 -33.07 -19.24
C THR A 144 -18.28 -34.14 -18.45
N PRO A 145 -18.94 -34.92 -17.57
CA PRO A 145 -18.26 -35.96 -16.78
C PRO A 145 -17.58 -37.03 -17.63
N ASP A 146 -18.12 -37.30 -18.83
CA ASP A 146 -17.62 -38.31 -19.77
C ASP A 146 -16.53 -37.77 -20.71
N ALA A 147 -16.13 -36.49 -20.55
CA ALA A 147 -15.14 -35.87 -21.39
C ALA A 147 -13.77 -36.56 -21.27
N PRO A 148 -13.05 -36.79 -22.40
CA PRO A 148 -11.69 -37.31 -22.36
C PRO A 148 -10.78 -36.33 -21.61
N LYS A 149 -9.76 -36.87 -20.94
CA LYS A 149 -8.83 -36.07 -20.11
C LYS A 149 -8.14 -34.98 -20.94
N GLU A 150 -7.87 -35.26 -22.20
CA GLU A 150 -7.29 -34.34 -23.18
C GLU A 150 -8.18 -33.11 -23.38
N ALA A 151 -9.49 -33.28 -23.54
CA ALA A 151 -10.46 -32.19 -23.66
C ALA A 151 -10.52 -31.32 -22.40
N VAL A 152 -10.55 -31.96 -21.23
CA VAL A 152 -10.57 -31.26 -19.93
C VAL A 152 -9.30 -30.41 -19.74
N LEU A 153 -8.14 -30.99 -19.99
CA LEU A 153 -6.86 -30.30 -19.84
C LEU A 153 -6.71 -29.16 -20.86
N TRP A 154 -7.11 -29.38 -22.11
CA TRP A 154 -7.07 -28.35 -23.15
C TRP A 154 -7.95 -27.16 -22.79
N LEU A 155 -9.20 -27.40 -22.37
CA LEU A 155 -10.11 -26.33 -21.97
C LEU A 155 -9.57 -25.55 -20.75
N MET A 156 -8.98 -26.26 -19.79
CA MET A 156 -8.33 -25.62 -18.63
C MET A 156 -7.16 -24.73 -19.05
N VAL A 157 -6.31 -25.21 -19.97
CA VAL A 157 -5.20 -24.43 -20.53
C VAL A 157 -5.71 -23.18 -21.26
N LYS A 158 -6.78 -23.29 -22.05
CA LYS A 158 -7.39 -22.14 -22.75
C LYS A 158 -8.04 -21.13 -21.81
N LYS A 159 -8.71 -21.58 -20.75
CA LYS A 159 -9.20 -20.69 -19.70
C LYS A 159 -8.05 -19.95 -19.01
N GLN A 160 -6.95 -20.64 -18.69
CA GLN A 160 -5.78 -20.02 -18.09
C GLN A 160 -5.13 -19.01 -19.04
N GLU A 161 -5.01 -19.34 -20.34
CA GLU A 161 -4.50 -18.43 -21.38
C GLU A 161 -5.35 -17.15 -21.46
N HIS A 162 -6.68 -17.28 -21.49
CA HIS A 162 -7.59 -16.14 -21.47
C HIS A 162 -7.43 -15.26 -20.24
N LEU A 163 -7.35 -15.86 -19.04
CA LEU A 163 -7.14 -15.12 -17.79
C LEU A 163 -5.78 -14.41 -17.77
N ASN A 164 -4.73 -15.07 -18.25
CA ASN A 164 -3.39 -14.47 -18.35
C ASN A 164 -3.38 -13.27 -19.29
N ASN A 165 -4.05 -13.36 -20.44
CA ASN A 165 -4.16 -12.25 -21.40
C ASN A 165 -4.90 -11.06 -20.77
N ARG A 166 -6.06 -11.31 -20.13
CA ARG A 166 -6.81 -10.26 -19.44
C ARG A 166 -6.02 -9.60 -18.31
N LEU A 167 -5.26 -10.39 -17.56
CA LEU A 167 -4.39 -9.87 -16.51
C LEU A 167 -3.28 -8.99 -17.11
N MET A 168 -2.66 -9.44 -18.21
CA MET A 168 -1.63 -8.67 -18.90
C MET A 168 -2.18 -7.33 -19.41
N ASP A 169 -3.36 -7.32 -20.02
CA ASP A 169 -4.03 -6.11 -20.49
C ASP A 169 -4.28 -5.12 -19.33
N LEU A 170 -4.79 -5.63 -18.20
CA LEU A 170 -5.02 -4.82 -17.01
C LEU A 170 -3.72 -4.25 -16.43
N VAL A 171 -2.65 -5.04 -16.42
CA VAL A 171 -1.32 -4.59 -15.98
C VAL A 171 -0.80 -3.47 -16.89
N VAL A 172 -0.92 -3.63 -18.21
CA VAL A 172 -0.50 -2.61 -19.19
C VAL A 172 -1.31 -1.31 -19.02
N GLN A 173 -2.63 -1.41 -18.87
CA GLN A 173 -3.49 -0.25 -18.63
C GLN A 173 -3.13 0.46 -17.32
N THR A 174 -2.94 -0.31 -16.23
CA THR A 174 -2.57 0.24 -14.93
C THR A 174 -1.21 0.93 -14.98
N LYS A 175 -0.23 0.34 -15.68
CA LYS A 175 1.09 0.96 -15.88
C LYS A 175 0.98 2.31 -16.60
N LYS A 176 0.19 2.37 -17.68
CA LYS A 176 -0.06 3.62 -18.41
C LYS A 176 -0.70 4.69 -17.51
N HIS A 177 -1.67 4.32 -16.68
CA HIS A 177 -2.27 5.25 -15.71
C HIS A 177 -1.26 5.78 -14.70
N VAL A 178 -0.38 4.93 -14.18
CA VAL A 178 0.68 5.34 -13.25
C VAL A 178 1.64 6.32 -13.91
N GLU A 179 2.06 6.08 -15.16
CA GLU A 179 2.93 6.99 -15.92
C GLU A 179 2.28 8.36 -16.10
N ILE A 180 0.99 8.43 -16.45
CA ILE A 180 0.24 9.69 -16.57
C ILE A 180 0.22 10.44 -15.22
N LEU A 181 -0.07 9.74 -14.12
CA LEU A 181 -0.11 10.35 -12.79
C LEU A 181 1.28 10.88 -12.36
N GLN A 182 2.35 10.17 -12.73
CA GLN A 182 3.72 10.60 -12.48
C GLN A 182 4.07 11.87 -13.26
N ASN A 183 3.72 11.91 -14.55
CA ASN A 183 3.95 13.11 -15.39
C ASN A 183 3.17 14.32 -14.85
N ASN A 184 1.87 14.16 -14.57
CA ASN A 184 1.06 15.23 -13.99
C ASN A 184 1.62 15.71 -12.64
N SER A 185 2.12 14.79 -11.82
CA SER A 185 2.76 15.15 -10.55
C SER A 185 4.04 15.94 -10.75
N GLU A 186 4.82 15.66 -11.79
CA GLU A 186 6.07 16.39 -12.06
C GLU A 186 5.78 17.76 -12.66
N GLU A 187 4.82 17.87 -13.58
CA GLU A 187 4.33 19.15 -14.12
C GLU A 187 3.81 20.05 -13.00
N ALA A 188 3.04 19.51 -12.05
CA ALA A 188 2.56 20.27 -10.90
C ALA A 188 3.71 20.79 -10.01
N LYS A 189 4.81 20.03 -9.85
CA LYS A 189 5.99 20.49 -9.11
C LYS A 189 6.71 21.61 -9.86
N VAL A 190 6.85 21.50 -11.17
CA VAL A 190 7.48 22.53 -12.00
C VAL A 190 6.67 23.83 -11.93
N ALA A 191 5.37 23.77 -12.19
CA ALA A 191 4.47 24.92 -12.09
C ALA A 191 4.51 25.56 -10.68
N LYS A 192 4.62 24.75 -9.62
CA LYS A 192 4.77 25.26 -8.26
C LYS A 192 6.08 26.05 -8.08
N ARG A 193 7.21 25.55 -8.60
CA ARG A 193 8.51 26.26 -8.51
C ARG A 193 8.49 27.56 -9.30
N GLU A 194 7.88 27.57 -10.48
CA GLU A 194 7.71 28.78 -11.29
C GLU A 194 6.87 29.82 -10.55
N ASN A 195 5.73 29.41 -9.98
CA ASN A 195 4.91 30.28 -9.16
C ASN A 195 5.65 30.82 -7.92
N GLU A 196 6.43 29.99 -7.24
CA GLU A 196 7.27 30.43 -6.11
C GLU A 196 8.29 31.50 -6.56
N HIS A 197 8.93 31.30 -7.71
CA HIS A 197 9.85 32.28 -8.29
C HIS A 197 9.13 33.59 -8.67
N THR A 198 7.96 33.50 -9.30
CA THR A 198 7.12 34.67 -9.64
C THR A 198 6.70 35.43 -8.38
N ILE A 199 6.28 34.73 -7.32
CA ILE A 199 5.91 35.36 -6.05
C ILE A 199 7.11 36.11 -5.46
N GLU A 200 8.30 35.52 -5.50
CA GLU A 200 9.51 36.16 -4.96
C GLU A 200 9.90 37.40 -5.76
N SER A 201 9.78 37.36 -7.09
CA SER A 201 9.97 38.52 -7.96
C SER A 201 8.98 39.64 -7.63
N LEU A 202 7.69 39.31 -7.48
CA LEU A 202 6.66 40.28 -7.11
C LEU A 202 6.91 40.90 -5.73
N ARG A 203 7.35 40.11 -4.74
CA ARG A 203 7.74 40.62 -3.42
C ARG A 203 8.86 41.64 -3.52
N TYR A 204 9.87 41.38 -4.34
CA TYR A 204 10.96 42.33 -4.58
C TYR A 204 10.43 43.64 -5.18
N VAL A 205 9.58 43.56 -6.21
CA VAL A 205 8.97 44.75 -6.83
C VAL A 205 8.16 45.55 -5.82
N VAL A 206 7.34 44.89 -4.99
CA VAL A 206 6.56 45.53 -3.94
C VAL A 206 7.47 46.27 -2.95
N LYS A 207 8.59 45.66 -2.55
CA LYS A 207 9.55 46.31 -1.65
C LYS A 207 10.15 47.58 -2.26
N CYS A 208 10.55 47.54 -3.53
CA CYS A 208 11.05 48.72 -4.23
C CYS A 208 10.00 49.84 -4.31
N LEU A 209 8.73 49.50 -4.57
CA LEU A 209 7.64 50.46 -4.60
C LEU A 209 7.37 51.06 -3.22
N GLN A 210 7.42 50.27 -2.15
CA GLN A 210 7.28 50.74 -0.77
C GLN A 210 8.39 51.72 -0.38
N GLU A 211 9.65 51.42 -0.74
CA GLU A 211 10.78 52.32 -0.51
C GLU A 211 10.59 53.65 -1.27
N LYS A 212 10.16 53.60 -2.53
CA LYS A 212 9.86 54.80 -3.33
C LYS A 212 8.71 55.62 -2.75
N HIS A 213 7.66 54.97 -2.27
CA HIS A 213 6.53 55.64 -1.63
C HIS A 213 6.98 56.40 -0.38
N ALA A 214 7.76 55.75 0.49
CA ALA A 214 8.27 56.38 1.70
C ALA A 214 9.14 57.61 1.40
N THR A 215 9.99 57.55 0.37
CA THR A 215 10.77 58.71 -0.08
C THR A 215 9.88 59.86 -0.58
N LEU A 216 8.81 59.55 -1.30
CA LEU A 216 7.86 60.56 -1.79
C LEU A 216 7.09 61.21 -0.62
N GLU A 217 6.68 60.43 0.38
CA GLU A 217 6.03 60.95 1.58
C GLU A 217 6.94 61.93 2.34
N GLU A 218 8.22 61.58 2.53
CA GLU A 218 9.22 62.46 3.14
C GLU A 218 9.40 63.76 2.34
N GLN A 219 9.47 63.68 1.01
CA GLN A 219 9.56 64.85 0.16
C GLN A 219 8.33 65.76 0.27
N ILE A 220 7.13 65.19 0.33
CA ILE A 220 5.87 65.94 0.53
C ILE A 220 5.87 66.63 1.89
N GLU A 221 6.29 65.95 2.95
CA GLU A 221 6.37 66.53 4.30
C GLU A 221 7.33 67.74 4.32
N ILE A 222 8.51 67.60 3.70
CA ILE A 222 9.48 68.69 3.57
C ILE A 222 8.86 69.87 2.81
N LEU A 223 8.26 69.66 1.64
CA LEU A 223 7.65 70.72 0.84
C LEU A 223 6.54 71.45 1.60
N THR A 224 5.68 70.70 2.31
CA THR A 224 4.58 71.25 3.12
C THR A 224 5.13 72.12 4.27
N SER A 225 6.26 71.74 4.86
CA SER A 225 6.94 72.51 5.92
C SER A 225 7.59 73.80 5.41
N VAL A 226 7.98 73.85 4.14
CA VAL A 226 8.56 75.03 3.50
C VAL A 226 7.47 76.02 3.10
N GLU A 227 6.34 75.56 2.54
CA GLU A 227 5.22 76.41 2.16
C GLU A 227 4.49 77.06 3.35
N SER A 228 4.64 76.50 4.55
CA SER A 228 4.01 77.00 5.78
C SER A 228 4.85 78.04 6.55
N ARG A 229 6.01 78.44 6.03
CA ARG A 229 6.90 79.48 6.58
C ARG A 229 6.84 80.76 5.75
#